data_AF-A0A1Y3EI28-F1
#
_entry.id   AF-A0A1Y3EI28-F1
#
_cell.length_a   1.000
_cell.length_b   1.000
_cell.length_c   1.000
_cell.angle_alpha   90.00
_cell.angle_beta   90.00
_cell.angle_gamma   90.00
#
_symmetry.space_group_name_H-M   'P 1'
#
loop_
_entity.id
_entity.type
_entity.pdbx_description
1 polymer ?
#
loop_
_entity_poly.entity_id
_entity_poly.type
_entity_poly.pdbx_seq_one_letter_code
_entity_poly.pdbx_strand_id
1 'polypeptide(L)'
;MEIVKIANANLRKKKIIFGCDSSKIGNKQCDLECRHPITGNDGGDCDELMLVRCQRRMLGNGRCDPECNFPEYSWDQGECCNKTLTDVTTNCIDPQSPFRPYIGIEEYKRMLNVSNEDALTISFVEWSNGDLIGLSTFPWEKH
;
A
#
# COMPACT_ATOMS: atom_id res chain seq x y z
N MET A 1 -27.35 -17.49 4.09
CA MET A 1 -26.34 -16.50 3.61
C MET A 1 -26.44 -15.31 4.53
N GLU A 2 -25.42 -15.08 5.35
CA GLU A 2 -25.35 -13.95 6.28
C GLU A 2 -24.50 -12.85 5.64
N ILE A 3 -25.02 -11.64 5.57
CA ILE A 3 -24.31 -10.48 5.02
C ILE A 3 -23.83 -9.63 6.20
N VAL A 4 -22.55 -9.72 6.53
CA VAL A 4 -21.95 -8.89 7.57
C VAL A 4 -21.51 -7.56 6.96
N LYS A 5 -22.07 -6.45 7.44
CA LYS A 5 -21.66 -5.10 7.03
C LYS A 5 -20.48 -4.64 7.87
N ILE A 6 -19.32 -4.45 7.24
CA ILE A 6 -18.12 -3.92 7.91
C ILE A 6 -18.37 -2.45 8.31
N ALA A 7 -18.53 -2.16 9.61
CA ALA A 7 -18.83 -0.81 10.10
C ALA A 7 -17.64 0.18 9.96
N ASN A 8 -16.41 -0.33 9.80
CA ASN A 8 -15.22 0.50 9.67
C ASN A 8 -15.16 1.17 8.28
N ALA A 9 -15.59 2.43 8.21
CA ALA A 9 -15.63 3.22 6.98
C ALA A 9 -14.23 3.48 6.38
N ASN A 10 -13.17 3.46 7.20
CA ASN A 10 -11.81 3.67 6.70
C ASN A 10 -11.30 2.45 5.93
N LEU A 11 -11.62 1.24 6.39
CA LEU A 11 -11.27 0.00 5.67
C LEU A 11 -11.88 -0.06 4.28
N ARG A 12 -13.11 0.45 4.12
CA ARG A 12 -13.82 0.46 2.82
C ARG A 12 -13.16 1.38 1.78
N LYS A 13 -12.32 2.32 2.21
CA LYS A 13 -11.64 3.28 1.34
C LYS A 13 -10.23 2.83 0.94
N LYS A 14 -9.73 1.74 1.53
CA LYS A 14 -8.39 1.22 1.25
C LYS A 14 -8.46 0.17 0.16
N LYS A 15 -7.53 0.23 -0.79
CA LYS A 15 -7.30 -0.81 -1.79
C LYS A 15 -6.51 -1.95 -1.13
N ILE A 16 -7.01 -3.18 -1.27
CA ILE A 16 -6.30 -4.35 -0.75
C ILE A 16 -5.17 -4.68 -1.71
N ILE A 17 -3.94 -4.75 -1.19
CA ILE A 17 -2.77 -5.24 -1.90
C ILE A 17 -2.45 -6.66 -1.42
N PHE A 18 -2.04 -7.53 -2.35
CA PHE A 18 -1.79 -8.93 -2.07
C PHE A 18 -0.28 -9.18 -1.99
N GLY A 19 0.16 -10.01 -1.04
CA GLY A 19 1.57 -10.37 -0.89
C GLY A 19 2.44 -9.32 -0.21
N CYS A 20 2.12 -8.02 -0.36
CA CYS A 20 2.87 -6.94 0.28
C CYS A 20 2.48 -6.73 1.76
N ASP A 21 3.45 -6.90 2.66
CA ASP A 21 3.38 -6.37 4.02
C ASP A 21 3.75 -4.89 4.00
N SER A 22 2.89 -4.02 4.55
CA SER A 22 3.12 -2.57 4.53
C SER A 22 4.42 -2.16 5.22
N SER A 23 4.95 -2.96 6.16
CA SER A 23 6.24 -2.71 6.81
C SER A 23 7.45 -2.84 5.89
N LYS A 24 7.29 -3.46 4.72
CA LYS A 24 8.35 -3.60 3.71
C LYS A 24 8.54 -2.36 2.85
N ILE A 25 7.51 -1.53 2.73
CA ILE A 25 7.52 -0.34 1.87
C ILE A 25 8.58 0.65 2.37
N GLY A 26 9.58 0.94 1.53
CA GLY A 26 10.64 1.88 1.87
C GLY A 26 11.71 1.30 2.81
N ASN A 27 11.90 -0.02 2.82
CA ASN A 27 12.90 -0.74 3.60
C ASN A 27 14.30 -0.78 2.95
N LYS A 28 14.48 -0.15 1.77
CA LYS A 28 15.70 -0.13 0.94
C LYS A 28 16.02 -1.43 0.20
N GLN A 29 15.05 -2.31 0.05
CA GLN A 29 15.13 -3.53 -0.75
C GLN A 29 13.92 -3.55 -1.67
N CYS A 30 14.13 -3.81 -2.96
CA CYS A 30 13.00 -3.93 -3.88
C CYS A 30 12.23 -5.23 -3.60
N ASP A 31 11.13 -5.13 -2.86
CA ASP A 31 10.14 -6.18 -2.65
C ASP A 31 9.13 -6.15 -3.81
N LEU A 32 9.26 -7.10 -4.75
CA LEU A 32 8.45 -7.14 -5.98
C LEU A 32 6.94 -7.23 -5.70
N GLU A 33 6.54 -7.85 -4.59
CA GLU A 33 5.16 -7.89 -4.13
C GLU A 33 4.60 -6.52 -3.74
N CYS A 34 5.47 -5.58 -3.36
CA CYS A 34 5.13 -4.21 -2.96
C CYS A 34 5.33 -3.21 -4.11
N ARG A 35 5.81 -3.66 -5.28
CA ARG A 35 6.00 -2.82 -6.48
C ARG A 35 4.66 -2.46 -7.12
N HIS A 36 3.98 -1.48 -6.54
CA HIS A 36 2.72 -0.94 -7.05
C HIS A 36 2.76 0.58 -7.14
N PRO A 37 2.05 1.21 -8.10
CA PRO A 37 1.94 2.66 -8.14
C PRO A 37 1.36 3.26 -6.85
N ILE A 38 0.40 2.58 -6.22
CA ILE A 38 -0.25 3.03 -4.98
C ILE A 38 0.65 3.00 -3.74
N THR A 39 1.75 2.24 -3.79
CA THR A 39 2.79 2.17 -2.75
C THR A 39 4.03 2.98 -3.14
N GLY A 40 3.98 3.71 -4.26
CA GLY A 40 5.13 4.45 -4.80
C GLY A 40 6.26 3.53 -5.25
N ASN A 41 5.96 2.43 -5.96
CA ASN A 41 6.93 1.41 -6.37
C ASN A 41 7.79 0.92 -5.20
N ASP A 42 7.11 0.43 -4.16
CA ASP A 42 7.74 -0.02 -2.91
C ASP A 42 8.46 1.12 -2.16
N GLY A 43 7.82 2.27 -2.06
CA GLY A 43 8.41 3.45 -1.40
C GLY A 43 9.65 3.99 -2.12
N GLY A 44 9.79 3.70 -3.41
CA GLY A 44 10.95 4.01 -4.24
C GLY A 44 12.02 2.94 -4.27
N ASP A 45 11.90 1.85 -3.50
CA ASP A 45 12.96 0.84 -3.39
C ASP A 45 13.18 0.04 -4.69
N CYS A 46 12.14 -0.04 -5.53
CA CYS A 46 12.19 -0.69 -6.85
C CYS A 46 12.51 0.27 -8.01
N ASP A 47 12.74 1.55 -7.75
CA ASP A 47 13.11 2.50 -8.79
C ASP A 47 14.64 2.43 -9.03
N GLU A 48 15.03 1.78 -10.13
CA GLU A 48 16.45 1.56 -10.53
C GLU A 48 17.27 2.86 -10.65
N LEU A 49 16.57 4.00 -10.77
CA LEU A 49 17.11 5.32 -11.00
C LEU A 49 16.43 6.31 -10.05
N MET A 50 16.94 6.42 -8.83
CA MET A 50 16.68 7.56 -7.92
C MET A 50 17.34 8.85 -8.48
N LEU A 51 16.97 9.22 -9.72
CA LEU A 51 17.48 10.40 -10.43
C LEU A 51 16.80 11.69 -9.95
N VAL A 52 15.68 11.57 -9.25
CA VAL A 52 14.91 12.70 -8.76
C VAL A 52 15.37 13.02 -7.34
N ARG A 53 16.16 14.08 -7.20
CA ARG A 53 16.64 14.53 -5.89
C ARG A 53 15.64 15.52 -5.30
N CYS A 54 15.11 15.20 -4.12
CA CYS A 54 14.41 16.14 -3.27
C CYS A 54 15.29 17.38 -3.03
N GLN A 55 14.82 18.55 -3.47
CA GLN A 55 15.53 19.80 -3.21
C GLN A 55 15.22 20.27 -1.79
N ARG A 56 16.19 20.86 -1.09
CA ARG A 56 15.99 21.35 0.29
C ARG A 56 14.83 22.35 0.45
N ARG A 57 14.48 23.08 -0.62
CA ARG A 57 13.35 24.03 -0.65
C ARG A 57 11.97 23.37 -0.83
N MET A 58 11.96 22.11 -1.24
CA MET A 58 10.75 21.30 -1.46
C MET A 58 10.34 20.66 -0.15
N LEU A 59 11.32 20.09 0.55
CA LEU A 59 11.11 19.40 1.82
C LEU A 59 10.37 20.26 2.87
N GLY A 60 9.14 19.88 3.21
CA GLY A 60 8.35 20.54 4.26
C GLY A 60 7.95 21.97 3.93
N ASN A 61 7.60 22.25 2.67
CA ASN A 61 7.26 23.60 2.21
C ASN A 61 5.77 23.94 2.31
N GLY A 62 4.97 23.07 2.92
CA GLY A 62 3.52 23.16 3.02
C GLY A 62 2.78 22.56 1.83
N ARG A 63 3.41 21.69 1.04
CA ARG A 63 2.82 21.03 -0.13
C ARG A 63 3.45 19.66 -0.27
N CYS A 64 2.66 18.67 -0.67
CA CYS A 64 3.21 17.38 -1.03
C CYS A 64 4.02 17.49 -2.33
N ASP A 65 5.34 17.39 -2.21
CA ASP A 65 6.29 17.29 -3.31
C ASP A 65 6.64 15.81 -3.56
N PRO A 66 6.19 15.20 -4.67
CA PRO A 66 6.44 13.78 -4.97
C PRO A 66 7.94 13.43 -4.98
N GLU A 67 8.80 14.37 -5.37
CA GLU A 67 10.25 14.24 -5.37
C GLU A 67 10.86 14.07 -3.97
N CYS A 68 10.12 14.44 -2.93
CA CYS A 68 10.47 14.30 -1.52
C CYS A 68 9.62 13.24 -0.80
N ASN A 69 8.70 12.56 -1.50
CA ASN A 69 7.79 11.58 -0.92
C ASN A 69 8.45 10.20 -0.77
N PHE A 70 9.57 10.14 -0.06
CA PHE A 70 10.34 8.92 0.18
C PHE A 70 10.63 8.74 1.68
N PRO A 71 10.95 7.52 2.14
CA PRO A 71 11.25 7.26 3.55
C PRO A 71 12.40 8.12 4.11
N GLU A 72 13.43 8.37 3.30
CA GLU A 72 14.60 9.17 3.68
C GLU A 72 14.28 10.64 3.97
N TYR A 73 13.16 11.14 3.45
CA TYR A 73 12.63 12.49 3.65
C TYR A 73 11.39 12.50 4.56
N SER A 74 11.10 11.38 5.22
CA SER A 74 9.89 11.20 6.03
C SER A 74 8.61 11.50 5.26
N TRP A 75 8.53 11.06 4.00
CA TRP A 75 7.34 11.26 3.14
C TRP A 75 7.00 12.75 2.99
N ASP A 76 8.03 13.52 2.64
CA ASP A 76 8.01 14.98 2.59
C ASP A 76 7.58 15.63 3.92
N GLN A 77 8.26 15.25 5.01
CA GLN A 77 7.89 15.63 6.39
C GLN A 77 6.41 15.31 6.76
N GLY A 78 5.82 14.30 6.12
CA GLY A 78 4.43 13.90 6.29
C GLY A 78 3.41 14.78 5.55
N GLU A 79 3.84 15.74 4.74
CA GLU A 79 2.96 16.62 3.98
C GLU A 79 2.16 15.83 2.93
N CYS A 80 2.76 14.79 2.35
CA CYS A 80 2.09 13.87 1.43
C CYS A 80 1.02 12.98 2.07
N CYS A 81 0.98 12.93 3.41
CA CYS A 81 -0.05 12.26 4.18
C CYS A 81 -0.99 13.22 4.92
N ASN A 82 -0.93 14.52 4.65
CA ASN A 82 -1.79 15.50 5.28
C ASN A 82 -3.00 15.87 4.40
N LYS A 83 -4.21 15.57 4.90
CA LYS A 83 -5.49 15.87 4.23
C LYS A 83 -5.73 17.34 3.92
N THR A 84 -5.08 18.26 4.63
CA THR A 84 -5.21 19.71 4.36
C THR A 84 -4.30 20.19 3.23
N LEU A 85 -3.25 19.41 2.90
CA LEU A 85 -2.21 19.81 1.94
C LEU A 85 -2.31 19.07 0.62
N THR A 86 -2.86 17.85 0.62
CA THR A 86 -2.87 16.98 -0.56
C THR A 86 -4.05 16.01 -0.58
N ASP A 87 -4.30 15.41 -1.73
CA ASP A 87 -5.17 14.24 -1.83
C ASP A 87 -4.43 12.98 -1.32
N VAL A 88 -4.70 12.65 -0.05
CA VAL A 88 -4.11 11.48 0.62
C VAL A 88 -4.54 10.15 -0.01
N THR A 89 -5.59 10.12 -0.82
CA THR A 89 -6.00 8.88 -1.52
C THR A 89 -5.05 8.52 -2.66
N THR A 90 -4.25 9.49 -3.11
CA THR A 90 -3.29 9.33 -4.20
C THR A 90 -1.85 9.40 -3.67
N ASN A 91 -1.55 10.36 -2.79
CA ASN A 91 -0.16 10.72 -2.47
C ASN A 91 0.38 10.13 -1.17
N CYS A 92 -0.48 9.65 -0.27
CA CYS A 92 -0.02 9.17 1.03
C CYS A 92 0.48 7.73 0.94
N ILE A 93 1.78 7.56 0.71
CA ILE A 93 2.41 6.22 0.61
C ILE A 93 3.15 5.80 1.88
N ASP A 94 3.05 6.57 2.96
CA ASP A 94 3.64 6.23 4.26
C ASP A 94 2.93 4.99 4.86
N PRO A 95 3.64 3.87 5.07
CA PRO A 95 3.06 2.67 5.66
C PRO A 95 2.61 2.87 7.12
N GLN A 96 3.10 3.89 7.83
CA GLN A 96 2.66 4.19 9.20
C GLN A 96 1.46 5.15 9.24
N SER A 97 1.15 5.82 8.13
CA SER A 97 0.05 6.77 8.10
C SER A 97 -1.32 6.07 8.13
N PRO A 98 -2.27 6.54 8.95
CA PRO A 98 -3.65 6.05 8.91
C PRO A 98 -4.34 6.41 7.59
N PHE A 99 -3.85 7.44 6.90
CA PHE A 99 -4.44 7.98 5.67
C PHE A 99 -3.97 7.29 4.39
N ARG A 100 -3.01 6.36 4.47
CA ARG A 100 -2.55 5.59 3.30
C ARG A 100 -3.74 4.92 2.59
N PRO A 101 -3.79 4.92 1.25
CA PRO A 101 -4.93 4.42 0.48
C PRO A 101 -4.90 2.90 0.27
N TYR A 102 -3.90 2.19 0.81
CA TYR A 102 -3.76 0.74 0.66
C TYR A 102 -3.74 0.01 2.01
N ILE A 103 -3.93 -1.31 1.97
CA ILE A 103 -3.81 -2.23 3.10
C ILE A 103 -3.41 -3.61 2.60
N GLY A 104 -2.46 -4.27 3.28
CA GLY A 104 -2.11 -5.66 2.95
C GLY A 104 -3.26 -6.62 3.28
N ILE A 105 -3.43 -7.69 2.51
CA ILE A 105 -4.51 -8.65 2.72
C ILE A 105 -4.50 -9.28 4.13
N GLU A 106 -3.31 -9.58 4.66
CA GLU A 106 -3.18 -10.15 6.01
C GLU A 106 -3.48 -9.13 7.10
N GLU A 107 -3.11 -7.86 6.89
CA GLU A 107 -3.51 -6.75 7.77
C GLU A 107 -5.04 -6.56 7.75
N TYR A 108 -5.64 -6.59 6.56
CA TYR A 108 -7.08 -6.45 6.36
C TYR A 108 -7.87 -7.57 7.06
N LYS A 109 -7.46 -8.84 6.87
CA LYS A 109 -8.05 -10.00 7.54
C LYS A 109 -7.96 -9.90 9.06
N ARG A 110 -6.80 -9.50 9.59
CA ARG A 110 -6.58 -9.29 11.02
C ARG A 110 -7.52 -8.22 11.59
N MET A 111 -7.73 -7.12 10.86
CA MET A 111 -8.66 -6.06 11.27
C MET A 111 -10.13 -6.49 11.25
N LEU A 112 -10.48 -7.49 10.43
CA LEU A 112 -11.83 -8.06 10.38
C LEU A 112 -12.01 -9.31 11.25
N ASN A 113 -10.95 -9.79 11.90
CA ASN A 113 -10.93 -11.06 12.63
C ASN A 113 -11.39 -12.25 11.76
N VAL A 114 -10.92 -12.30 10.52
CA VAL A 114 -11.18 -13.40 9.56
C VAL A 114 -9.91 -14.21 9.38
N SER A 115 -10.03 -15.53 9.42
CA SER A 115 -8.92 -16.47 9.13
C SER A 115 -9.29 -17.39 7.97
N ASN A 116 -8.28 -18.04 7.40
CA ASN A 116 -8.44 -19.07 6.38
C ASN A 116 -8.36 -20.50 6.97
N GLU A 117 -8.50 -20.65 8.29
CA GLU A 117 -8.39 -21.96 8.95
C GLU A 117 -9.58 -22.85 8.61
N ASP A 118 -10.81 -22.31 8.71
CA ASP A 118 -12.06 -23.04 8.47
C ASP A 118 -12.88 -22.46 7.29
N ALA A 119 -12.38 -21.43 6.60
CA ALA A 119 -13.13 -20.71 5.58
C ALA A 119 -12.27 -20.30 4.37
N LEU A 120 -12.89 -20.27 3.19
CA LEU A 120 -12.27 -19.77 1.96
C LEU A 120 -12.56 -18.28 1.78
N THR A 121 -11.50 -17.45 1.74
CA THR A 121 -11.62 -16.03 1.37
C THR A 121 -11.59 -15.87 -0.15
N ILE A 122 -12.67 -15.36 -0.73
CA ILE A 122 -12.75 -15.00 -2.16
C ILE A 122 -12.69 -13.48 -2.28
N SER A 123 -11.69 -12.96 -2.99
CA SER A 123 -11.53 -11.53 -3.27
C SER A 123 -11.57 -11.27 -4.77
N PHE A 124 -12.30 -10.24 -5.17
CA PHE A 124 -12.36 -9.81 -6.56
C PHE A 124 -11.34 -8.70 -6.78
N VAL A 125 -10.47 -8.90 -7.75
CA VAL A 125 -9.49 -7.90 -8.17
C VAL A 125 -10.07 -7.07 -9.30
N GLU A 126 -9.85 -5.76 -9.25
CA GLU A 126 -10.14 -4.88 -10.36
C GLU A 126 -9.06 -5.08 -11.43
N TRP A 127 -9.47 -5.53 -12.62
CA TRP A 127 -8.53 -5.80 -13.70
C TRP A 127 -8.08 -4.48 -14.33
N SER A 128 -6.95 -3.95 -13.87
CA SER A 128 -6.24 -2.86 -14.53
C SER A 128 -4.74 -3.18 -14.63
N ASN A 129 -4.31 -3.49 -15.86
CA ASN A 129 -2.95 -3.71 -16.34
C ASN A 129 -2.08 -4.80 -15.66
N GLY A 130 -1.87 -5.87 -16.42
CA GLY A 130 -0.53 -6.41 -16.69
C GLY A 130 0.00 -7.53 -15.82
N ASP A 131 0.09 -7.34 -14.50
CA ASP A 131 1.13 -8.07 -13.74
C ASP A 131 0.61 -9.23 -12.88
N LEU A 132 -0.71 -9.34 -12.67
CA LEU A 132 -1.30 -10.45 -11.92
C LEU A 132 -2.56 -11.00 -12.63
N ILE A 133 -2.39 -12.11 -13.36
CA ILE A 133 -3.46 -12.80 -14.10
C ILE A 133 -4.38 -13.63 -13.15
N GLY A 134 -3.96 -13.77 -11.89
CA GLY A 134 -4.67 -14.49 -10.84
C GLY A 134 -3.71 -15.35 -10.04
N LEU A 135 -3.91 -15.43 -8.72
CA LEU A 135 -3.17 -16.33 -7.85
C LEU A 135 -4.17 -17.28 -7.19
N SER A 136 -4.00 -18.58 -7.43
CA SER A 136 -4.71 -19.63 -6.70
C SER A 136 -3.68 -20.43 -5.90
N THR A 137 -3.69 -20.29 -4.57
CA THR A 137 -2.95 -21.20 -3.70
C THR A 137 -3.80 -22.46 -3.51
N PHE A 138 -3.60 -23.47 -4.35
CA PHE A 138 -4.17 -24.80 -4.13
C PHE A 138 -3.35 -25.54 -3.06
N PRO A 139 -3.98 -26.13 -2.03
CA PRO A 139 -3.28 -26.87 -1.01
C PRO A 139 -3.09 -28.32 -1.48
N TRP A 140 -2.04 -28.61 -2.24
CA TRP A 140 -1.60 -30.00 -2.40
C TRP A 140 -0.08 -30.08 -2.40
N GLU A 141 0.48 -30.71 -1.36
CA GLU A 141 1.70 -31.50 -1.53
C GLU A 141 1.36 -32.62 -2.53
N LYS A 142 2.09 -32.67 -3.64
CA LYS A 142 2.14 -33.88 -4.46
C LYS A 142 3.11 -34.83 -3.75
N HIS A 143 2.56 -35.90 -3.18
CA HIS A 143 3.36 -37.08 -2.80
C HIS A 143 4.16 -37.61 -3.99
#